data_AF-A0A370KD61-F1
#
_entry.id   AF-A0A370KD61-F1
#
_cell.length_a   1.000
_cell.length_b   1.000
_cell.length_c   1.000
_cell.angle_alpha   90.00
_cell.angle_beta   90.00
_cell.angle_gamma   90.00
#
_symmetry.space_group_name_H-M   'P 1'
#
loop_
_entity.id
_entity.type
_entity.pdbx_description
1 polymer ?
#
loop_
_entity_poly.entity_id
_entity_poly.type
_entity_poly.pdbx_seq_one_letter_code
_entity_poly.pdbx_strand_id
1 'polypeptide(L)'
;MNKTDVIRQVATRTGLPPALCEAALKAFEATCGDALTGAFTGQRHNHSHVVAEMVHRTGASAEDCAQLLKAFEQVLDEALRDKLGFKGKRPR
;
A
#
# COMPACT_ATOMS: atom_id res chain seq x y z
N MET A 1 -1.33 -1.11 12.42
CA MET A 1 -0.90 0.08 11.66
C MET A 1 -2.15 0.83 11.28
N ASN A 2 -2.15 2.17 11.39
CA ASN A 2 -3.30 2.98 10.99
C ASN A 2 -3.22 3.29 9.50
N LYS A 3 -4.34 3.16 8.77
CA LYS A 3 -4.40 3.45 7.33
C LYS A 3 -3.93 4.87 6.99
N THR A 4 -4.25 5.84 7.84
CA THR A 4 -3.83 7.23 7.72
C THR A 4 -2.31 7.40 7.76
N ASP A 5 -1.60 6.56 8.51
CA ASP A 5 -0.15 6.62 8.59
C ASP A 5 0.50 6.11 7.30
N VAL A 6 -0.03 4.99 6.77
CA VAL A 6 0.39 4.45 5.47
C VAL A 6 0.15 5.48 4.36
N ILE A 7 -1.04 6.09 4.32
CA ILE A 7 -1.38 7.14 3.34
C ILE A 7 -0.42 8.32 3.43
N ARG A 8 -0.08 8.78 4.63
CA ARG A 8 0.89 9.87 4.83
C ARG A 8 2.28 9.50 4.37
N GLN A 9 2.77 8.31 4.71
CA GLN A 9 4.10 7.85 4.30
C GLN A 9 4.18 7.68 2.77
N VAL A 10 3.15 7.11 2.15
CA VAL A 10 3.09 6.93 0.70
C VAL A 10 2.98 8.28 -0.02
N ALA A 11 2.16 9.21 0.47
CA ALA A 11 2.08 10.57 -0.06
C ALA A 11 3.44 11.28 0.03
N THR A 12 4.16 11.13 1.16
CA THR A 12 5.50 11.71 1.35
C THR A 12 6.53 11.12 0.39
N ARG A 13 6.46 9.81 0.12
CA ARG A 13 7.40 9.12 -0.79
C ARG A 13 7.13 9.37 -2.27
N THR A 14 5.86 9.39 -2.64
CA THR A 14 5.45 9.53 -4.04
C THR A 14 5.31 10.99 -4.48
N GLY A 15 5.20 11.92 -3.53
CA GLY A 15 4.87 13.32 -3.80
C GLY A 15 3.42 13.52 -4.25
N LEU A 16 2.60 12.47 -4.22
CA LEU A 16 1.21 12.51 -4.68
C LEU A 16 0.29 13.04 -3.58
N PRO A 17 -0.84 13.67 -3.97
CA PRO A 17 -1.78 14.20 -3.00
C PRO A 17 -2.38 13.07 -2.14
N PRO A 18 -2.58 13.32 -0.83
CA PRO A 18 -3.08 12.31 0.10
C PRO A 18 -4.48 11.82 -0.27
N ALA A 19 -5.30 12.64 -0.94
CA ALA A 19 -6.60 12.23 -1.46
C ALA A 19 -6.49 11.11 -2.51
N LEU A 20 -5.45 11.18 -3.37
CA LEU A 20 -5.20 10.18 -4.40
C LEU A 20 -4.65 8.90 -3.78
N CYS A 21 -3.78 9.02 -2.77
CA CYS A 21 -3.31 7.90 -1.95
C CYS A 21 -4.48 7.20 -1.22
N GLU A 22 -5.43 7.95 -0.65
CA GLU A 22 -6.61 7.36 0.01
C GLU A 22 -7.50 6.64 -1.01
N ALA A 23 -7.75 7.24 -2.18
CA ALA A 23 -8.56 6.62 -3.23
C ALA A 23 -7.90 5.34 -3.78
N ALA A 24 -6.59 5.35 -3.96
CA ALA A 24 -5.78 4.19 -4.32
C ALA A 24 -5.89 3.07 -3.27
N LEU A 25 -5.76 3.42 -1.98
CA LEU A 25 -5.90 2.46 -0.89
C LEU A 25 -7.31 1.87 -0.83
N LYS A 26 -8.36 2.69 -0.98
CA LYS A 26 -9.76 2.22 -1.04
C LYS A 26 -10.00 1.29 -2.22
N ALA A 27 -9.45 1.60 -3.39
CA ALA A 27 -9.54 0.73 -4.55
C ALA A 27 -8.87 -0.61 -4.25
N PHE A 28 -7.66 -0.58 -3.68
CA PHE A 28 -6.95 -1.78 -3.25
C PHE A 28 -7.77 -2.62 -2.25
N GLU A 29 -8.34 -2.00 -1.22
CA GLU A 29 -9.21 -2.69 -0.24
C GLU A 29 -10.46 -3.30 -0.87
N ALA A 30 -11.06 -2.62 -1.86
CA ALA A 30 -12.20 -3.14 -2.59
C ALA A 30 -11.82 -4.37 -3.44
N THR A 31 -10.63 -4.38 -4.04
CA THR A 31 -10.15 -5.49 -4.87
C THR A 31 -9.64 -6.68 -4.02
N CYS A 32 -8.96 -6.40 -2.91
CA CYS A 32 -8.28 -7.41 -2.09
C CYS A 32 -9.09 -7.89 -0.87
N GLY A 33 -10.17 -7.19 -0.51
CA GLY A 33 -10.91 -7.38 0.73
C GLY A 33 -10.19 -6.79 1.95
N ASP A 34 -10.87 -6.75 3.10
CA ASP A 34 -10.45 -6.12 4.37
C ASP A 34 -9.06 -6.59 4.89
N ALA A 35 -8.52 -7.65 4.31
CA ALA A 35 -7.22 -8.21 4.63
C ALA A 35 -6.06 -7.51 3.89
N LEU A 36 -5.91 -6.18 4.05
CA LEU A 36 -4.70 -5.45 3.64
C LEU A 36 -3.42 -6.18 4.08
N THR A 37 -3.43 -6.75 5.27
CA THR A 37 -2.29 -7.47 5.87
C THR A 37 -2.05 -8.87 5.28
N GLY A 38 -3.11 -9.58 4.87
CA GLY A 38 -3.03 -10.95 4.33
C GLY A 38 -2.84 -10.99 2.82
N ALA A 39 -3.40 -10.01 2.11
CA ALA A 39 -3.25 -9.84 0.67
C ALA A 39 -1.78 -9.61 0.26
N PHE A 40 -1.05 -8.78 1.02
CA PHE A 40 0.35 -8.44 0.72
C PHE A 40 1.37 -9.52 1.09
N THR A 41 1.10 -10.35 2.10
CA THR A 41 2.04 -11.39 2.57
C THR A 41 1.92 -12.72 1.82
N GLY A 42 0.75 -13.01 1.24
CA GLY A 42 0.46 -14.34 0.68
C GLY A 42 0.25 -14.40 -0.83
N GLN A 43 -0.14 -13.30 -1.48
CA GLN A 43 -0.43 -13.33 -2.91
C GLN A 43 0.41 -12.30 -3.64
N ARG A 44 1.16 -12.80 -4.64
CA ARG A 44 1.43 -12.02 -5.86
C ARG A 44 0.07 -11.69 -6.48
N HIS A 45 -0.64 -10.72 -5.92
CA HIS A 45 -1.78 -10.15 -6.61
C HIS A 45 -1.30 -9.64 -7.95
N ASN A 46 -2.15 -9.77 -8.96
CA ASN A 46 -1.87 -9.22 -10.28
C ASN A 46 -1.72 -7.71 -10.10
N HIS A 47 -0.50 -7.22 -9.91
CA HIS A 47 -0.19 -5.79 -9.81
C HIS A 47 -0.85 -5.05 -10.97
N SER A 48 -0.87 -5.64 -12.16
CA SER A 48 -1.57 -5.12 -13.33
C SER A 48 -3.08 -4.92 -13.11
N HIS A 49 -3.75 -5.83 -12.41
CA HIS A 49 -5.19 -5.72 -12.12
C HIS A 49 -5.47 -4.65 -11.07
N VAL A 50 -4.67 -4.62 -10.02
CA VAL A 50 -4.76 -3.61 -8.96
C VAL A 50 -4.46 -2.22 -9.50
N VAL A 51 -3.42 -2.08 -10.32
CA VAL A 51 -3.08 -0.83 -11.01
C VAL A 51 -4.22 -0.42 -11.95
N ALA A 52 -4.82 -1.34 -12.70
CA ALA A 52 -5.95 -1.01 -13.58
C ALA A 52 -7.16 -0.51 -12.79
N GLU A 53 -7.49 -1.13 -11.65
CA GLU A 53 -8.58 -0.69 -10.76
C GLU A 53 -8.27 0.68 -10.13
N MET A 54 -7.02 0.90 -9.70
CA MET A 54 -6.56 2.18 -9.19
C MET A 54 -6.65 3.28 -10.25
N VAL A 55 -6.22 3.02 -11.48
CA VAL A 55 -6.36 3.96 -12.62
C VAL A 55 -7.83 4.28 -12.86
N HIS A 56 -8.70 3.26 -12.88
CA HIS A 56 -10.13 3.45 -13.11
C HIS A 56 -10.81 4.28 -12.01
N ARG A 57 -10.39 4.12 -10.75
CA ARG A 57 -10.97 4.79 -9.58
C ARG A 57 -10.40 6.19 -9.34
N THR A 58 -9.11 6.37 -9.59
CA THR A 58 -8.39 7.63 -9.29
C THR A 58 -8.31 8.55 -10.51
N GLY A 59 -8.46 8.01 -11.72
CA GLY A 59 -8.20 8.73 -12.96
C GLY A 59 -6.74 9.08 -13.19
N ALA A 60 -5.82 8.58 -12.35
CA ALA A 60 -4.38 8.80 -12.49
C ALA A 60 -3.77 7.88 -13.56
N SER A 61 -2.56 8.21 -14.00
CA SER A 61 -1.83 7.35 -14.93
C SER A 61 -1.49 6.00 -14.32
N ALA A 62 -1.36 4.98 -15.19
CA ALA A 62 -0.93 3.65 -14.77
C ALA A 62 0.46 3.66 -14.12
N GLU A 63 1.35 4.55 -14.57
CA GLU A 63 2.67 4.76 -13.95
C GLU A 63 2.57 5.30 -12.53
N ASP A 64 1.78 6.35 -12.30
CA ASP A 64 1.54 6.90 -10.95
C ASP A 64 0.90 5.86 -10.04
N CYS A 65 -0.08 5.11 -10.55
CA CYS A 65 -0.74 4.05 -9.79
C CYS A 65 0.21 2.89 -9.46
N ALA A 66 1.09 2.50 -10.39
CA ALA A 66 2.11 1.49 -10.14
C ALA A 66 3.14 1.96 -9.10
N GLN A 67 3.54 3.23 -9.16
CA GLN A 67 4.44 3.82 -8.18
C GLN A 67 3.80 3.90 -6.80
N LEU A 68 2.52 4.29 -6.74
CA LEU A 68 1.69 4.26 -5.53
C LEU A 68 1.63 2.86 -4.93
N LEU A 69 1.26 1.87 -5.74
CA LEU A 69 1.15 0.49 -5.30
C LEU A 69 2.48 0.01 -4.71
N LYS A 70 3.58 0.24 -5.41
CA LYS A 70 4.93 -0.13 -4.96
C LYS A 70 5.32 0.56 -3.65
N ALA A 71 4.98 1.84 -3.49
CA ALA A 71 5.19 2.57 -2.26
C ALA A 71 4.34 2.04 -1.10
N PHE A 72 3.08 1.65 -1.36
CA PHE A 72 2.23 0.96 -0.40
C PHE A 72 2.87 -0.35 0.06
N GLU A 73 3.38 -1.19 -0.87
CA GLU A 73 4.01 -2.46 -0.49
C GLU A 73 5.23 -2.22 0.39
N GLN A 74 6.07 -1.24 0.06
CA GLN A 74 7.26 -0.94 0.86
C GLN A 74 6.91 -0.47 2.27
N VAL A 75 5.97 0.47 2.40
CA VAL A 75 5.55 0.99 3.72
C VAL A 75 4.91 -0.12 4.55
N LEU A 76 4.13 -1.01 3.92
CA LEU A 76 3.51 -2.14 4.59
C LEU A 76 4.52 -3.23 4.94
N ASP A 77 5.49 -3.55 4.07
CA ASP A 77 6.59 -4.48 4.34
C ASP A 77 7.46 -3.98 5.49
N GLU A 78 7.82 -2.69 5.50
CA GLU A 78 8.58 -2.07 6.59
C GLU A 78 7.81 -2.14 7.91
N ALA A 79 6.51 -1.87 7.89
CA ALA A 79 5.68 -1.93 9.09
C ALA A 79 5.37 -3.37 9.55
N LEU A 80 5.27 -4.32 8.62
CA LEU A 80 5.16 -5.75 8.92
C LEU A 80 6.46 -6.28 9.49
N ARG A 81 7.61 -5.89 8.93
CA ARG A 81 8.94 -6.20 9.44
C ARG A 81 9.17 -5.58 10.81
N ASP A 82 8.70 -4.37 11.06
CA ASP A 82 8.71 -3.76 12.39
C ASP A 82 7.90 -4.62 13.38
N LYS A 83 6.64 -4.95 13.05
CA LYS A 83 5.79 -5.81 13.88
C LYS A 83 6.29 -7.25 14.06
N LEU A 84 6.87 -7.87 13.03
CA LEU A 84 7.44 -9.22 13.06
C LEU A 84 8.84 -9.23 13.70
N GLY A 85 9.55 -8.11 13.66
CA GLY A 85 10.83 -7.87 14.32
C GLY A 85 10.71 -7.77 15.85
N PHE A 86 9.52 -7.52 16.38
CA PHE A 86 9.27 -7.51 17.83
C PHE A 86 9.31 -8.90 18.50
N LYS A 87 9.59 -10.00 17.77
CA LYS A 87 9.85 -11.32 18.37
C LYS A 87 11.29 -11.81 18.22
N GLY A 88 12.26 -10.97 17.85
CA GLY A 88 13.65 -11.44 17.77
C GLY A 88 14.74 -10.37 17.78
N LYS A 89 15.21 -10.01 18.99
CA LYS A 89 16.46 -9.26 19.32
C LYS A 89 16.56 -7.83 18.76
N ARG A 90 17.02 -6.80 19.47
CA ARG A 90 17.56 -6.53 20.84
C ARG A 90 17.58 -4.99 20.95
N PRO A 91 17.64 -4.42 22.17
CA PRO A 91 18.94 -3.82 22.51
C PRO A 91 19.32 -4.05 23.98
N ARG A 92 20.42 -4.77 24.18
CA ARG A 92 21.63 -4.33 24.91
C ARG A 92 22.73 -5.37 24.71
#